data_AF-A0A3G9JJW1-F1
#
_entry.id   AF-A0A3G9JJW1-F1
#
_cell.length_a   1.000
_cell.length_b   1.000
_cell.length_c   1.000
_cell.angle_alpha   90.00
_cell.angle_beta   90.00
_cell.angle_gamma   90.00
#
_symmetry.space_group_name_H-M   'P 1'
#
loop_
_entity.id
_entity.type
_entity.pdbx_description
1 polymer ?
#
loop_
_entity_poly.entity_id
_entity_poly.type
_entity_poly.pdbx_seq_one_letter_code
_entity_poly.pdbx_strand_id
1 'polypeptide(L)'
;MSSSGRTLLSGNNVLTRIRVKTDRGSEFTDAEHLEHRPDGSFRCPVFYCDPMRSNQKGSLENKHHEVRYIFPKSEKDLRKLGLIDQDSLRIAVNNINSYVLKDKHGKTPYEIVQFAAPDLYEALKQHGYHQLDKNQINLTKHCLLDYKKKHQK
;
A
#
# COMPACT_ATOMS: atom_id res chain seq x y z
N MET A 1 22.86 -30.35 14.97
CA MET A 1 22.27 -30.69 13.66
C MET A 1 20.77 -30.86 13.85
N SER A 2 19.97 -29.92 13.37
CA SER A 2 18.59 -30.17 12.95
C SER A 2 18.19 -29.01 12.03
N SER A 3 18.65 -29.12 10.80
CA SER A 3 18.21 -28.30 9.68
C SER A 3 16.82 -28.77 9.28
N SER A 4 15.78 -28.28 9.98
CA SER A 4 14.41 -28.42 9.50
C SER A 4 14.26 -27.52 8.28
N GLY A 5 14.35 -28.14 7.11
CA GLY A 5 14.18 -27.49 5.82
C GLY A 5 12.88 -26.72 5.78
N ARG A 6 12.97 -25.41 5.49
CA ARG A 6 11.82 -24.62 5.04
C ARG A 6 11.35 -25.24 3.73
N THR A 7 10.27 -26.01 3.80
CA THR A 7 9.50 -26.40 2.64
C THR A 7 9.03 -25.13 1.96
N LEU A 8 9.70 -24.77 0.87
CA LEU A 8 9.24 -23.78 -0.09
C LEU A 8 7.93 -24.33 -0.66
N LEU A 9 6.81 -23.84 -0.14
CA LEU A 9 5.49 -24.21 -0.63
C LEU A 9 5.41 -23.79 -2.10
N SER A 10 5.47 -24.82 -2.96
CA SER A 10 5.21 -24.79 -4.38
C SER A 10 3.77 -24.33 -4.63
N GLY A 11 3.57 -23.02 -4.71
CA GLY A 11 2.33 -22.42 -5.15
C GLY A 11 2.67 -21.11 -5.86
N ASN A 12 2.27 -21.00 -7.12
CA ASN A 12 2.34 -19.80 -7.96
C ASN A 12 1.40 -18.69 -7.43
N ASN A 13 1.40 -18.43 -6.14
CA ASN A 13 0.56 -17.43 -5.51
C ASN A 13 1.43 -16.20 -5.28
N VAL A 14 1.19 -15.13 -6.04
CA VAL A 14 1.98 -13.88 -6.05
C VAL A 14 2.26 -13.36 -4.62
N LEU A 15 1.33 -13.60 -3.70
CA LEU A 15 1.43 -13.21 -2.29
C LEU A 15 2.58 -13.87 -1.52
N THR A 16 2.99 -15.10 -1.87
CA THR A 16 4.08 -15.81 -1.15
C THR A 16 5.45 -15.18 -1.36
N ARG A 17 5.60 -14.26 -2.32
CA ARG A 17 6.84 -13.52 -2.60
C ARG A 17 6.91 -12.15 -1.93
N ILE A 18 5.81 -11.67 -1.36
CA ILE A 18 5.76 -10.36 -0.71
C ILE A 18 6.30 -10.50 0.72
N ARG A 19 7.17 -9.58 1.13
CA ARG A 19 7.71 -9.51 2.49
C ARG A 19 7.29 -8.18 3.11
N VAL A 20 6.71 -8.23 4.29
CA VAL A 20 6.28 -7.02 5.00
C VAL A 20 7.35 -6.65 6.02
N LYS A 21 7.75 -5.38 6.05
CA LYS A 21 8.67 -4.85 7.05
C LYS A 21 7.99 -3.75 7.85
N THR A 22 7.82 -3.95 9.14
CA THR A 22 7.14 -3.02 10.06
C THR A 22 8.08 -2.54 11.16
N ASP A 23 7.64 -1.56 11.95
CA ASP A 23 8.26 -1.30 13.25
C ASP A 23 7.62 -2.14 14.35
N ARG A 24 8.17 -2.03 15.56
CA ARG A 24 7.70 -2.74 16.75
C ARG A 24 6.57 -2.00 17.47
N GLY A 25 5.73 -1.27 16.73
CA GLY A 25 4.51 -0.69 17.27
C GLY A 25 3.60 -1.77 17.84
N SER A 26 2.81 -1.42 18.86
CA SER A 26 1.85 -2.34 19.49
C SER A 26 0.83 -2.90 18.50
N GLU A 27 0.57 -2.19 17.42
CA GLU A 27 -0.33 -2.56 16.33
C GLU A 27 0.19 -3.73 15.49
N PHE A 28 1.48 -4.06 15.60
CA PHE A 28 2.14 -5.10 14.80
C PHE A 28 2.74 -6.23 15.66
N THR A 29 2.41 -6.34 16.94
CA THR A 29 2.99 -7.35 17.84
C THR A 29 2.50 -8.76 17.57
N ASP A 30 1.30 -8.89 17.00
CA ASP A 30 0.69 -10.18 16.65
C ASP A 30 1.19 -10.67 15.28
N ALA A 31 2.44 -11.13 15.25
CA ALA A 31 3.08 -11.64 14.04
C ALA A 31 2.34 -12.86 13.47
N GLU A 32 1.81 -13.73 14.34
CA GLU A 32 1.18 -14.98 13.92
C GLU A 32 -0.06 -14.74 13.07
N HIS A 33 -0.95 -13.82 13.50
CA HIS A 33 -2.14 -13.45 12.74
C HIS A 33 -1.84 -12.64 11.48
N LEU A 34 -0.68 -11.97 11.43
CA LEU A 34 -0.22 -11.27 10.22
C LEU A 34 0.35 -12.24 9.18
N GLU A 35 1.10 -13.25 9.63
CA GLU A 35 1.74 -14.24 8.77
C GLU A 35 0.79 -15.34 8.30
N HIS A 36 -0.26 -15.66 9.07
CA HIS A 36 -1.17 -16.77 8.78
C HIS A 36 -2.62 -16.31 8.55
N ARG A 37 -3.37 -17.11 7.80
CA ARG A 37 -4.84 -16.98 7.68
C ARG A 37 -5.53 -17.68 8.84
N PRO A 38 -6.82 -17.37 9.11
CA PRO A 38 -7.62 -18.13 10.07
C PRO A 38 -7.70 -19.64 9.78
N ASP A 39 -7.49 -20.04 8.52
CA ASP A 39 -7.42 -21.45 8.10
C ASP A 39 -6.03 -22.10 8.31
N GLY A 40 -5.08 -21.38 8.92
CA GLY A 40 -3.71 -21.84 9.17
C GLY A 40 -2.77 -21.72 7.97
N SER A 41 -3.24 -21.30 6.79
CA SER A 41 -2.38 -21.14 5.62
C SER A 41 -1.47 -19.91 5.73
N PHE A 42 -0.23 -20.07 5.28
CA PHE A 42 0.76 -19.00 5.28
C PHE A 42 0.43 -17.92 4.22
N ARG A 43 0.51 -16.65 4.62
CA ARG A 43 0.28 -15.46 3.77
C ARG A 43 1.60 -14.89 3.26
N CYS A 44 2.40 -14.35 4.18
CA CYS A 44 3.65 -13.65 3.91
C CYS A 44 4.48 -13.53 5.19
N PRO A 45 5.81 -13.50 5.11
CA PRO A 45 6.66 -13.26 6.29
C PRO A 45 6.66 -11.78 6.70
N VAL A 46 6.65 -11.54 8.01
CA VAL A 46 6.74 -10.22 8.64
C VAL A 46 8.11 -10.04 9.29
N PHE A 47 8.73 -8.89 9.03
CA PHE A 47 10.04 -8.53 9.57
C PHE A 47 9.96 -7.22 10.35
N TYR A 48 10.65 -7.15 11.48
CA TYR A 48 10.70 -5.93 12.29
C TYR A 48 11.99 -5.15 12.02
N CYS A 49 11.87 -3.82 11.95
CA CYS A 49 13.03 -2.94 11.92
C CYS A 49 13.81 -3.02 13.24
N ASP A 50 15.13 -2.84 13.16
CA ASP A 50 15.96 -2.73 14.36
C ASP A 50 15.69 -1.40 15.08
N PRO A 51 15.59 -1.40 16.42
CA PRO A 51 15.49 -0.17 17.19
C PRO A 51 16.74 0.67 16.91
N MET A 52 16.54 1.99 16.74
CA MET A 52 17.58 2.99 16.48
C MET A 52 18.20 3.03 15.07
N ARG A 53 17.66 2.31 14.07
CA ARG A 53 18.05 2.46 12.65
C ARG A 53 17.04 3.28 11.82
N SER A 54 16.92 4.58 12.14
CA SER A 54 16.02 5.52 11.44
C SER A 54 16.33 5.69 9.95
N ASN A 55 17.59 5.48 9.55
CA ASN A 55 18.06 5.56 8.17
C ASN A 55 17.45 4.49 7.23
N GLN A 56 16.90 3.39 7.76
CA GLN A 56 16.21 2.37 6.93
C GLN A 56 14.83 2.82 6.44
N LYS A 57 14.32 3.98 6.91
CA LYS A 57 12.98 4.51 6.57
C LYS A 57 13.02 5.73 5.64
N GLY A 58 14.17 6.13 5.09
CA GLY A 58 14.26 7.34 4.25
C GLY A 58 13.32 7.35 3.04
N SER A 59 13.12 6.20 2.39
CA SER A 59 12.17 6.06 1.28
C SER A 59 10.70 6.07 1.72
N LEU A 60 10.43 5.79 3.00
CA LEU A 60 9.10 5.85 3.59
C LEU A 60 8.68 7.31 3.87
N GLU A 61 9.63 8.18 4.24
CA GLU A 61 9.34 9.60 4.45
C GLU A 61 8.88 10.32 3.18
N ASN A 62 9.47 9.99 2.02
CA ASN A 62 9.02 10.53 0.74
C ASN A 62 7.58 10.07 0.41
N LYS A 63 7.26 8.79 0.65
CA LYS A 63 5.89 8.27 0.48
C LYS A 63 4.91 8.92 1.46
N HIS A 64 5.34 9.17 2.71
CA HIS A 64 4.53 9.91 3.67
C HIS A 64 4.21 11.33 3.18
N HIS A 65 5.16 11.98 2.49
CA HIS A 65 4.92 13.29 1.88
C HIS A 65 3.86 13.22 0.76
N GLU A 66 3.93 12.21 -0.11
CA GLU A 66 2.95 12.01 -1.19
C GLU A 66 1.54 11.76 -0.67
N VAL A 67 1.40 10.88 0.33
CA VAL A 67 0.11 10.60 0.99
C VAL A 67 -0.49 11.87 1.61
N ARG A 68 0.36 12.78 2.11
CA ARG A 68 -0.07 14.03 2.74
C ARG A 68 -0.67 15.05 1.79
N TYR A 69 -0.52 14.90 0.47
CA TYR A 69 -1.21 15.77 -0.48
C TYR A 69 -2.75 15.62 -0.37
N ILE A 70 -3.21 14.37 -0.23
CA ILE A 70 -4.63 14.04 -0.04
C ILE A 70 -5.00 14.06 1.45
N PHE A 71 -4.11 13.59 2.33
CA PHE A 71 -4.34 13.48 3.77
C PHE A 71 -3.43 14.42 4.58
N PRO A 72 -3.72 15.74 4.60
CA PRO A 72 -2.85 16.72 5.25
C PRO A 72 -2.85 16.55 6.77
N LYS A 73 -1.70 16.85 7.41
CA LYS A 73 -1.56 16.77 8.88
C LYS A 73 -2.55 17.66 9.64
N SER A 74 -3.02 18.74 9.02
CA SER A 74 -3.93 19.72 9.63
C SER A 74 -5.35 19.18 9.85
N GLU A 75 -5.75 18.14 9.12
CA GLU A 75 -7.07 17.52 9.24
C GLU A 75 -6.91 16.06 9.63
N LYS A 76 -7.34 15.73 10.86
CA LYS A 76 -7.22 14.38 11.42
C LYS A 76 -8.48 13.54 11.18
N ASP A 77 -9.61 14.19 10.89
CA ASP A 77 -10.86 13.51 10.61
C ASP A 77 -10.91 13.06 9.14
N LEU A 78 -10.56 11.80 8.91
CA LEU A 78 -10.55 11.20 7.58
C LEU A 78 -11.94 11.20 6.92
N ARG A 79 -13.02 11.17 7.70
CA ARG A 79 -14.40 11.24 7.17
C ARG A 79 -14.73 12.65 6.69
N LYS A 80 -14.17 13.69 7.31
CA LYS A 80 -14.27 15.07 6.78
C LYS A 80 -13.57 15.19 5.44
N LEU A 81 -12.41 14.53 5.28
CA LEU A 81 -11.68 14.48 4.01
C LEU A 81 -12.37 13.63 2.93
N GLY A 82 -13.39 12.83 3.28
CA GLY A 82 -14.16 12.02 2.34
C GLY A 82 -13.72 10.56 2.25
N LEU A 83 -12.81 10.13 3.14
CA LEU A 83 -12.49 8.71 3.31
C LEU A 83 -13.56 8.07 4.21
N ILE A 84 -14.50 7.36 3.59
CA ILE A 84 -15.69 6.83 4.27
C ILE A 84 -15.85 5.31 4.11
N ASP A 85 -15.14 4.69 3.17
CA ASP A 85 -15.26 3.29 2.78
C ASP A 85 -14.01 2.82 1.99
N GLN A 86 -14.05 1.57 1.52
CA GLN A 86 -12.97 0.99 0.72
C GLN A 86 -12.84 1.64 -0.67
N ASP A 87 -13.92 2.17 -1.22
CA ASP A 87 -13.95 2.73 -2.58
C ASP A 87 -13.30 4.12 -2.61
N SER A 88 -13.61 4.96 -1.61
CA SER A 88 -12.91 6.22 -1.35
C SER A 88 -11.42 6.01 -1.08
N LEU A 89 -11.04 4.94 -0.35
CA LEU A 89 -9.63 4.58 -0.19
C LEU A 89 -8.98 4.27 -1.54
N ARG A 90 -9.64 3.45 -2.37
CA ARG A 90 -9.14 3.08 -3.69
C ARG A 90 -8.95 4.30 -4.59
N ILE A 91 -9.87 5.26 -4.56
CA ILE A 91 -9.73 6.52 -5.29
C ILE A 91 -8.47 7.25 -4.86
N ALA A 92 -8.24 7.43 -3.55
CA ALA A 92 -7.05 8.11 -3.05
C ALA A 92 -5.76 7.39 -3.47
N VAL A 93 -5.72 6.07 -3.31
CA VAL A 93 -4.56 5.23 -3.67
C VAL A 93 -4.28 5.29 -5.17
N ASN A 94 -5.31 5.21 -6.02
CA ASN A 94 -5.15 5.32 -7.47
C ASN A 94 -4.61 6.70 -7.88
N ASN A 95 -5.07 7.77 -7.26
CA ASN A 95 -4.55 9.12 -7.52
C ASN A 95 -3.07 9.25 -7.15
N ILE A 96 -2.68 8.77 -5.97
CA ILE A 96 -1.28 8.80 -5.50
C ILE A 96 -0.39 7.97 -6.42
N ASN A 97 -0.77 6.71 -6.70
CA ASN A 97 0.06 5.77 -7.44
C ASN A 97 0.05 5.98 -8.96
N SER A 98 -0.83 6.84 -9.48
CA SER A 98 -0.86 7.24 -10.89
C SER A 98 -0.04 8.50 -11.16
N TYR A 99 0.44 9.18 -10.12
CA TYR A 99 1.24 10.40 -10.25
C TYR A 99 2.71 10.08 -10.53
N VAL A 100 3.32 10.85 -11.42
CA VAL A 100 4.73 10.70 -11.81
C VAL A 100 5.62 11.30 -10.74
N LEU A 101 6.54 10.49 -10.21
CA LEU A 101 7.52 10.93 -9.22
C LEU A 101 8.77 11.46 -9.91
N LYS A 102 9.18 12.70 -9.58
CA LYS A 102 10.38 13.36 -10.14
C LYS A 102 11.65 12.51 -9.96
N ASP A 103 11.74 11.78 -8.85
CA ASP A 103 12.92 10.96 -8.50
C ASP A 103 12.93 9.57 -9.18
N LYS A 104 11.91 9.22 -9.97
CA LYS A 104 11.75 7.89 -10.58
C LYS A 104 11.78 7.90 -12.11
N HIS A 105 12.69 8.68 -12.70
CA HIS A 105 12.86 8.76 -14.16
C HIS A 105 11.55 9.07 -14.93
N GLY A 106 10.62 9.77 -14.30
CA GLY A 106 9.33 10.08 -14.92
C GLY A 106 8.32 8.93 -14.95
N LYS A 107 8.51 7.87 -14.15
CA LYS A 107 7.57 6.74 -14.02
C LYS A 107 6.68 6.83 -12.79
N THR A 108 5.46 6.33 -12.92
CA THR A 108 4.52 6.18 -11.80
C THR A 108 4.81 4.90 -11.00
N PRO A 109 4.38 4.83 -9.73
CA PRO A 109 4.40 3.58 -8.97
C PRO A 109 3.74 2.40 -9.70
N TYR A 110 2.61 2.61 -10.38
CA TYR A 110 1.95 1.54 -11.14
C TYR A 110 2.76 1.08 -12.35
N GLU A 111 3.38 1.99 -13.10
CA GLU A 111 4.26 1.59 -14.22
C GLU A 111 5.44 0.74 -13.73
N ILE A 112 6.00 1.09 -12.56
CA ILE A 112 7.11 0.33 -11.96
C ILE A 112 6.66 -1.07 -11.56
N VAL A 113 5.49 -1.21 -10.92
CA VAL A 113 4.96 -2.51 -10.51
C VAL A 113 4.58 -3.34 -11.74
N GLN A 114 3.96 -2.74 -12.75
CA GLN A 114 3.62 -3.41 -14.00
C GLN A 114 4.87 -4.00 -14.68
N PHE A 115 5.98 -3.28 -14.66
CA PHE A 115 7.25 -3.76 -15.22
C PHE A 115 7.93 -4.83 -14.34
N ALA A 116 8.01 -4.60 -13.03
CA ALA A 116 8.79 -5.46 -12.13
C ALA A 116 8.03 -6.72 -11.67
N ALA A 117 6.69 -6.67 -11.60
CA ALA A 117 5.83 -7.72 -11.09
C ALA A 117 4.45 -7.69 -11.78
N PRO A 118 4.36 -8.10 -13.06
CA PRO A 118 3.12 -8.02 -13.84
C PRO A 118 1.97 -8.81 -13.20
N ASP A 119 2.23 -10.01 -12.67
CA ASP A 119 1.19 -10.82 -12.01
C ASP A 119 0.60 -10.11 -10.78
N LEU A 120 1.42 -9.35 -10.04
CA LEU A 120 0.97 -8.52 -8.93
C LEU A 120 0.11 -7.37 -9.42
N TYR A 121 0.51 -6.73 -10.52
CA TYR A 121 -0.27 -5.65 -11.10
C TYR A 121 -1.64 -6.14 -11.61
N GLU A 122 -1.71 -7.33 -12.21
CA GLU A 122 -2.98 -7.94 -12.61
C GLU A 122 -3.89 -8.21 -11.40
N ALA A 123 -3.35 -8.76 -10.32
CA ALA A 123 -4.10 -8.95 -9.08
C ALA A 123 -4.59 -7.61 -8.48
N LEU A 124 -3.76 -6.56 -8.52
CA LEU A 124 -4.14 -5.22 -8.08
C LEU A 124 -5.31 -4.67 -8.91
N LYS A 125 -5.27 -4.82 -10.24
CA LYS A 125 -6.35 -4.41 -11.14
C LYS A 125 -7.67 -5.12 -10.84
N GLN A 126 -7.64 -6.42 -10.53
CA GLN A 126 -8.83 -7.18 -10.13
C GLN A 126 -9.49 -6.60 -8.86
N HIS A 127 -8.71 -5.97 -7.98
CA HIS A 127 -9.20 -5.26 -6.79
C HIS A 127 -9.45 -3.76 -7.03
N GLY A 128 -9.37 -3.30 -8.29
CA GLY A 128 -9.64 -1.94 -8.73
C GLY A 128 -8.46 -0.97 -8.63
N TYR A 129 -7.26 -1.44 -8.31
CA TYR A 129 -6.05 -0.62 -8.25
C TYR A 129 -5.38 -0.57 -9.62
N HIS A 130 -5.39 0.60 -10.27
CA HIS A 130 -4.90 0.75 -11.64
C HIS A 130 -4.43 2.18 -11.93
N GLN A 131 -3.60 2.31 -12.96
CA GLN A 131 -3.15 3.59 -13.49
C GLN A 131 -4.32 4.40 -14.04
N LEU A 132 -4.42 5.66 -13.60
CA LEU A 132 -5.35 6.66 -14.11
C LEU A 132 -4.71 7.47 -15.26
N ASP A 133 -5.57 8.04 -16.10
CA ASP A 133 -5.14 9.02 -17.10
C ASP A 133 -4.67 10.31 -16.43
N LYS A 134 -3.71 11.00 -17.05
CA LYS A 134 -3.09 12.22 -16.48
C LYS A 134 -4.10 13.32 -16.14
N ASN A 135 -5.18 13.43 -16.91
CA ASN A 135 -6.25 14.40 -16.72
C ASN A 135 -7.23 14.03 -15.59
N GLN A 136 -7.21 12.78 -15.11
CA GLN A 136 -8.07 12.30 -14.03
C GLN A 136 -7.39 12.38 -12.65
N ILE A 137 -6.08 12.63 -12.61
CA ILE A 137 -5.31 12.66 -11.37
C ILE A 137 -5.61 13.95 -10.60
N ASN A 138 -6.05 13.78 -9.35
CA ASN A 138 -6.27 14.82 -8.36
C ASN A 138 -5.56 14.45 -7.05
N LEU A 139 -4.46 15.15 -6.75
CA LEU A 139 -3.70 14.98 -5.50
C LEU A 139 -4.11 15.95 -4.39
N THR A 140 -5.15 16.76 -4.58
CA THR A 140 -5.55 17.71 -3.54
C THR A 140 -6.31 17.02 -2.40
N LYS A 141 -6.36 17.67 -1.24
CA LYS A 141 -7.22 17.28 -0.11
C LYS A 141 -8.72 17.19 -0.45
N HIS A 142 -9.13 17.67 -1.63
CA HIS A 142 -10.50 17.64 -2.11
C HIS A 142 -10.81 16.44 -3.02
N CYS A 143 -9.81 15.58 -3.30
CA CYS A 143 -9.92 14.41 -4.18
C CYS A 143 -11.14 13.53 -3.88
N LEU A 144 -11.49 13.35 -2.60
CA LEU A 144 -12.58 12.47 -2.19
C LEU A 144 -13.91 13.20 -1.93
N LEU A 145 -13.95 14.53 -2.01
CA LEU A 145 -15.17 15.28 -1.69
C LEU A 145 -16.28 15.05 -2.71
N ASP A 146 -15.93 14.89 -3.98
CA ASP A 146 -16.93 14.63 -5.02
C ASP A 146 -17.51 13.21 -4.91
N TYR A 147 -16.69 12.26 -4.48
CA TYR A 147 -17.17 10.92 -4.10
C TYR A 147 -18.13 11.02 -2.91
N LYS A 148 -17.72 11.70 -1.84
CA LYS A 148 -18.56 11.90 -0.65
C LYS A 148 -19.91 12.54 -0.99
N LYS A 149 -19.95 13.59 -1.82
CA LYS A 149 -21.20 14.27 -2.22
C LYS A 149 -22.17 13.32 -2.94
N LYS A 150 -21.66 12.40 -3.76
CA LYS A 150 -22.51 11.45 -4.51
C LYS A 150 -23.11 10.35 -3.63
N HIS A 151 -22.41 9.97 -2.56
CA HIS A 151 -22.79 8.85 -1.68
C HIS A 151 -23.42 9.29 -0.34
N GLN A 152 -23.67 10.59 -0.14
CA GLN A 152 -24.39 11.15 1.01
C GLN A 152 -25.81 11.67 0.65
N LYS A 153 -26.43 11.13 -0.41
CA LYS A 153 -27.86 11.34 -0.71
C LYS A 153 -28.71 10.25 -0.07
#